data_AF-A0A7C3MXM3-F1
#
_entry.id   AF-A0A7C3MXM3-F1
#
_cell.length_a   1.000
_cell.length_b   1.000
_cell.length_c   1.000
_cell.angle_alpha   90.00
_cell.angle_beta   90.00
_cell.angle_gamma   90.00
#
_symmetry.space_group_name_H-M   'P 1'
#
loop_
_entity.id
_entity.type
_entity.pdbx_description
1 polymer ?
#
loop_
_entity_poly.entity_id
_entity_poly.type
_entity_poly.pdbx_seq_one_letter_code
_entity_poly.pdbx_strand_id
1 'polypeptide(L)' 'MRLCREPNDCYGCRSCELVCSYHHRRVFSPGGGAIQVRKDNETGQILWVRDSRCDLCLGEEGPLCVRFCGYGALRVEG' A
#
# COMPACT_ATOMS: atom_id res chain seq x y z
N MET A 1 -16.78 -0.96 0.55
CA MET A 1 -15.45 -1.21 1.13
C MET A 1 -14.36 -0.52 0.31
N ARG A 2 -13.60 0.38 0.93
CA ARG A 2 -12.56 1.18 0.28
C ARG A 2 -11.28 1.16 1.12
N LEU A 3 -10.14 0.91 0.49
CA LEU A 3 -8.82 1.13 1.11
C LEU A 3 -8.53 2.64 1.17
N CYS A 4 -8.27 3.17 2.36
CA CYS A 4 -7.99 4.57 2.61
C CYS A 4 -6.58 4.75 3.18
N ARG A 5 -5.91 5.84 2.79
CA ARG A 5 -4.61 6.26 3.32
C ARG A 5 -4.81 7.51 4.17
N GLU A 6 -4.23 7.52 5.37
CA GLU A 6 -4.03 8.74 6.15
C GLU A 6 -2.71 9.41 5.72
N PRO A 7 -2.73 10.61 5.09
CA PRO A 7 -1.52 11.22 4.57
C PRO A 7 -0.49 11.56 5.65
N ASN A 8 -0.95 12.00 6.83
CA ASN A 8 -0.10 12.46 7.93
C ASN A 8 0.66 11.32 8.63
N ASP A 9 0.12 10.10 8.60
CA ASP A 9 0.75 8.94 9.22
C ASP A 9 1.65 8.16 8.24
N CYS A 10 1.63 8.52 6.96
CA CYS A 10 2.36 7.80 5.93
C CYS A 10 3.75 8.40 5.72
N TYR A 11 4.80 7.64 6.03
CA TYR A 11 6.21 8.06 5.89
C TYR A 11 6.87 7.64 4.56
N GLY A 12 6.10 7.02 3.66
CA GLY A 12 6.59 6.63 2.34
C GLY A 12 7.56 5.43 2.36
N CYS A 13 7.47 4.55 3.35
CA CYS A 13 8.39 3.42 3.56
C CYS A 13 8.29 2.29 2.52
N ARG A 14 7.25 2.31 1.67
CA ARG A 14 7.01 1.35 0.57
C ARG A 14 6.69 -0.09 1.01
N SER A 15 6.53 -0.38 2.30
CA SER A 15 6.10 -1.71 2.76
C SER A 15 4.78 -2.15 2.13
N CYS A 16 3.81 -1.23 1.99
CA CYS A 16 2.53 -1.50 1.34
C CYS A 16 2.67 -1.84 -0.16
N GLU A 17 3.64 -1.25 -0.86
CA GLU A 17 3.97 -1.57 -2.27
C GLU A 17 4.54 -3.00 -2.37
N LEU A 18 5.46 -3.36 -1.48
CA LEU A 18 6.10 -4.68 -1.47
C LEU A 18 5.10 -5.81 -1.16
N VAL A 19 4.30 -5.68 -0.11
CA VAL A 19 3.31 -6.71 0.25
C VAL A 19 2.18 -6.81 -0.77
N CYS A 20 1.84 -5.71 -1.44
CA CYS A 20 0.88 -5.72 -2.55
C CYS A 20 1.45 -6.48 -3.77
N SER A 21 2.73 -6.29 -4.11
CA SER A 21 3.41 -7.10 -5.12
C SER A 21 3.43 -8.59 -4.73
N TYR A 22 3.68 -8.89 -3.45
CA TYR A 22 3.67 -10.26 -2.98
C TYR A 22 2.30 -10.92 -3.11
N HIS A 23 1.21 -10.22 -2.76
CA HIS A 23 -0.15 -10.72 -2.98
C HIS A 23 -0.40 -11.07 -4.45
N HIS A 24 -0.12 -10.15 -5.38
CA HIS A 24 -0.46 -10.33 -6.79
C HIS A 24 0.47 -11.28 -7.55
N ARG A 25 1.74 -11.37 -7.16
CA ARG A 25 2.78 -12.02 -7.97
C ARG A 25 3.71 -12.95 -7.18
N ARG A 26 3.56 -13.02 -5.87
CA ARG A 26 4.44 -13.79 -4.96
C ARG A 26 5.92 -13.42 -5.08
N VAL A 27 6.20 -12.17 -5.47
CA VAL A 27 7.54 -11.58 -5.55
C VAL A 27 7.58 -10.20 -4.90
N PHE A 28 8.74 -9.80 -4.39
CA PHE A 28 8.97 -8.47 -3.81
C PHE A 28 9.54 -7.52 -4.86
N SER A 29 8.67 -7.01 -5.74
CA SER A 29 9.06 -6.07 -6.81
C SER A 29 8.28 -4.77 -6.68
N PRO A 30 8.94 -3.61 -6.56
CA PRO A 30 8.29 -2.31 -6.74
C PRO A 30 7.44 -2.24 -8.02
N GLY A 31 6.26 -1.63 -7.94
CA GLY A 31 5.30 -1.58 -9.05
C GLY A 31 4.67 -2.93 -9.45
N GLY A 32 5.01 -4.01 -8.74
CA GLY A 32 4.49 -5.36 -9.01
C GLY A 32 3.04 -5.58 -8.57
N GLY A 33 2.54 -4.74 -7.67
CA GLY A 33 1.15 -4.76 -7.19
C GLY A 33 0.33 -3.56 -7.68
N ALA A 34 -0.83 -3.37 -7.06
CA ALA A 34 -1.77 -2.28 -7.30
C ALA A 34 -1.42 -0.97 -6.55
N ILE A 35 -0.41 -0.98 -5.67
CA ILE A 35 0.04 0.19 -4.90
C ILE A 35 1.41 0.62 -5.40
N GLN A 36 1.58 1.92 -5.62
CA GLN A 36 2.86 2.56 -5.87
C GLN A 36 3.10 3.70 -4.89
N VAL A 37 4.33 3.81 -4.40
CA VAL A 37 4.73 4.86 -3.45
C VAL A 37 5.99 5.55 -3.95
N ARG A 38 5.92 6.87 -4.10
CA ARG A 38 7.05 7.74 -4.43
C ARG A 38 7.20 8.76 -3.32
N LYS A 39 8.41 8.89 -2.79
CA LYS A 39 8.77 9.93 -1.84
C LYS A 39 9.79 10.84 -2.49
N ASP A 40 9.49 12.12 -2.50
CA ASP A 40 10.46 13.17 -2.79
C ASP A 40 11.35 13.34 -1.54
N ASN A 41 12.66 13.19 -1.72
CA ASN A 41 13.62 13.26 -0.62
C ASN A 41 14.00 14.70 -0.24
N GLU A 42 13.75 15.67 -1.12
CA GLU A 42 14.01 17.09 -0.87
C GLU A 42 12.83 17.73 -0.15
N THR A 43 11.61 17.48 -0.63
CA THR A 43 10.40 18.10 -0.10
C THR A 43 9.68 17.26 0.96
N GLY A 44 10.01 15.96 1.04
CA GLY A 44 9.29 15.00 1.88
C GLY A 44 7.90 14.63 1.35
N GLN A 45 7.48 15.15 0.19
CA GLN A 45 6.18 14.86 -0.38
C GLN A 45 6.05 13.38 -0.74
N ILE A 46 4.90 12.78 -0.44
CA ILE A 46 4.63 11.37 -0.68
C ILE A 46 3.42 11.22 -1.60
N LEU A 47 3.71 10.82 -2.83
CA LEU A 47 2.72 10.34 -3.77
C LEU A 47 2.45 8.86 -3.50
N TRP A 48 1.21 8.55 -3.15
CA TRP A 48 0.72 7.20 -2.95
C TRP A 48 -0.44 6.98 -3.91
N VAL A 49 -0.30 5.99 -4.79
CA VAL A 49 -1.31 5.68 -5.81
C VAL A 49 -1.76 4.25 -5.61
N ARG A 50 -3.07 4.05 -5.73
CA ARG A 50 -3.70 2.74 -5.82
C ARG A 50 -4.50 2.68 -7.10
N ASP A 51 -4.25 1.67 -7.93
CA ASP A 51 -5.01 1.46 -9.15
C ASP A 51 -6.11 0.40 -9.02
N SER A 52 -6.75 0.09 -10.14
CA SER A 52 -7.90 -0.81 -10.25
C SER A 52 -7.58 -2.29 -10.04
N ARG A 53 -6.30 -2.68 -9.98
CA ARG A 53 -5.90 -4.07 -9.68
C ARG A 53 -6.09 -4.44 -8.22
N CYS A 54 -6.30 -3.46 -7.33
CA CYS A 54 -6.53 -3.71 -5.92
C CYS A 54 -7.83 -4.49 -5.73
N ASP A 55 -7.70 -5.72 -5.23
CA ASP A 55 -8.78 -6.66 -4.96
C ASP A 55 -9.05 -6.81 -3.45
N LEU A 56 -8.55 -5.87 -2.64
CA LEU A 56 -8.55 -5.95 -1.17
C LEU A 56 -7.93 -7.24 -0.62
N CYS A 57 -6.95 -7.79 -1.34
CA CYS A 57 -6.31 -9.07 -1.02
C CYS A 57 -7.30 -10.25 -0.95
N LEU A 58 -8.15 -10.39 -1.97
CA LEU A 58 -9.07 -11.52 -2.08
C LEU A 58 -8.33 -12.86 -1.91
N GLY A 59 -8.81 -13.70 -1.00
CA GLY A 59 -8.20 -15.00 -0.68
C GLY A 59 -7.18 -14.97 0.46
N GLU A 60 -6.88 -13.80 1.02
CA GLU A 60 -6.11 -13.64 2.25
C GLU A 60 -7.06 -13.31 3.43
N GLU A 61 -6.58 -13.38 4.68
CA GLU A 61 -7.38 -13.01 5.88
C GLU A 61 -7.84 -11.54 5.88
N GLY A 62 -7.20 -10.70 5.06
CA GLY A 62 -7.53 -9.29 4.87
C GLY A 62 -6.42 -8.56 4.12
N PRO A 63 -6.55 -7.24 3.88
CA PRO A 63 -5.57 -6.49 3.11
C PRO A 63 -4.19 -6.49 3.78
N LEU A 64 -3.22 -7.16 3.15
CA LEU A 64 -1.85 -7.26 3.67
C LEU A 64 -1.21 -5.87 3.84
N CYS A 65 -1.55 -4.92 2.97
CA CYS A 65 -1.07 -3.54 3.07
C CYS A 65 -1.52 -2.83 4.36
N VAL A 66 -2.70 -3.16 4.89
CA VAL A 66 -3.19 -2.67 6.19
C VAL A 66 -2.46 -3.40 7.32
N ARG A 67 -2.43 -4.74 7.27
CA ARG A 67 -1.77 -5.59 8.29
C ARG A 67 -0.30 -5.22 8.51
N PHE A 68 0.43 -4.92 7.45
CA PHE A 68 1.87 -4.64 7.49
C PHE A 68 2.22 -3.15 7.43
N CYS A 69 1.23 -2.26 7.59
CA CYS A 69 1.52 -0.84 7.76
C CYS A 69 1.97 -0.57 9.20
N GLY A 70 3.29 -0.57 9.44
CA GLY A 70 3.86 -0.31 10.77
C GLY A 70 3.55 1.08 11.35
N TYR A 71 3.05 2.00 10.54
CA TYR A 71 2.65 3.35 10.97
C TYR A 71 1.14 3.52 11.15
N GLY A 72 0.33 2.50 10.84
CA GLY A 72 -1.14 2.61 10.93
C GLY A 72 -1.79 3.51 9.88
N ALA A 73 -1.06 3.91 8.84
CA ALA A 73 -1.52 4.87 7.82
C ALA A 73 -2.54 4.31 6.81
N LEU A 74 -2.92 3.04 6.89
CA LEU A 74 -3.82 2.38 5.94
C LEU A 74 -4.97 1.69 6.68
N ARG A 75 -6.19 1.85 6.18
CA ARG A 75 -7.42 1.25 6.75
C ARG A 75 -8.44 0.89 5.68
N VAL A 76 -9.37 0.00 6.00
CA VAL A 76 -10.55 -0.27 5.16
C VAL A 76 -11.77 0.41 5.79
N GLU A 77 -12.50 1.17 4.98
CA GLU A 77 -13.76 1.79 5.36
C GLU A 77 -14.92 1.16 4.58
N GLY A 78 -16.11 1.12 5.20
CA GLY A 78 -17.35 0.56 4.65
C GLY A 78 -17.78 1.23 3.35
#